data_AF-A0A1G8YV11-F1
#
_entry.id   AF-A0A1G8YV11-F1
#
_cell.length_a   1.000
_cell.length_b   1.000
_cell.length_c   1.000
_cell.angle_alpha   90.00
_cell.angle_beta   90.00
_cell.angle_gamma   90.00
#
_symmetry.space_group_name_H-M   'P 1'
#
loop_
_entity.id
_entity.type
_entity.pdbx_description
1 polymer ?
#
loop_
_entity_poly.entity_id
_entity_poly.type
_entity_poly.pdbx_seq_one_letter_code
_entity_poly.pdbx_strand_id
1 'polypeptide(L)' 'MARLRLNDLTVGENYSAQALDSFVSTTDVVLVSTNEEQLFTDPDREYKVTQQLSGFFEHSSENGEKYFRNKTTYLVEKI' A
#
# COMPACT_ATOMS: atom_id res chain seq x y z
N MET A 1 23.33 -4.86 10.25
CA MET A 1 21.95 -5.34 10.40
C MET A 1 21.31 -5.35 9.02
N ALA A 2 21.08 -6.53 8.44
CA ALA A 2 20.45 -6.63 7.12
C ALA A 2 19.00 -6.15 7.25
N ARG A 3 18.67 -5.01 6.63
CA ARG A 3 17.27 -4.59 6.44
C ARG A 3 16.62 -5.68 5.59
N LEU A 4 15.80 -6.53 6.21
CA LEU A 4 14.91 -7.43 5.50
C LEU A 4 14.05 -6.56 4.59
N ARG A 5 14.38 -6.54 3.29
CA ARG A 5 13.57 -5.86 2.30
C ARG A 5 12.31 -6.70 2.14
N LEU A 6 11.16 -6.15 2.52
CA LEU A 6 9.88 -6.75 2.20
C LEU A 6 9.74 -6.76 0.68
N ASN A 7 9.54 -7.94 0.10
CA ASN A 7 9.30 -8.09 -1.34
C ASN A 7 7.81 -8.16 -1.65
N ASP A 8 6.99 -8.49 -0.64
CA ASP A 8 5.54 -8.60 -0.71
C ASP A 8 4.96 -8.35 0.70
N LEU A 9 3.67 -8.03 0.78
CA LEU A 9 2.93 -7.89 2.03
C LEU A 9 1.92 -9.02 2.17
N THR A 10 1.91 -9.70 3.32
CA THR A 10 1.01 -10.83 3.56
C THR A 10 -0.34 -10.33 4.09
N VAL A 11 -1.43 -10.73 3.45
CA VAL A 11 -2.79 -10.47 3.94
C VAL A 11 -2.96 -11.11 5.32
N GLY A 12 -3.43 -10.31 6.28
CA GLY A 12 -3.63 -10.70 7.67
C GLY A 12 -2.47 -10.34 8.59
N GLU A 13 -1.29 -9.99 8.06
CA GLU A 13 -0.15 -9.55 8.86
C GLU A 13 -0.16 -8.04 9.13
N ASN A 14 0.57 -7.67 10.18
CA ASN A 14 0.74 -6.31 10.64
C ASN A 14 2.13 -5.80 10.25
N TYR A 15 2.19 -4.56 9.79
CA TYR A 15 3.44 -3.88 9.47
C TYR A 15 3.44 -2.47 10.05
N SER A 16 4.59 -2.01 10.49
CA SER A 16 4.74 -0.61 10.91
C SER A 16 4.66 0.33 9.70
N ALA A 17 4.29 1.58 9.95
CA ALA A 17 4.28 2.62 8.92
C ALA A 17 5.66 2.76 8.25
N GLN A 18 6.74 2.66 9.05
CA GLN A 18 8.11 2.68 8.53
C GLN A 18 8.43 1.50 7.60
N ALA A 19 7.93 0.30 7.91
CA ALA A 19 8.13 -0.87 7.07
C ALA A 19 7.37 -0.73 5.74
N LEU A 20 6.13 -0.25 5.81
CA LEU A 20 5.30 0.03 4.63
C LEU A 20 5.90 1.14 3.76
N ASP A 21 6.44 2.21 4.36
CA ASP A 21 7.11 3.31 3.65
C ASP A 21 8.35 2.81 2.89
N SER A 22 9.16 1.99 3.58
CA SER A 22 10.32 1.35 2.95
C SER A 22 9.91 0.42 1.81
N PHE A 23 8.79 -0.29 1.94
CA PHE A 23 8.26 -1.17 0.90
C PHE A 23 7.82 -0.38 -0.33
N VAL A 24 6.92 0.60 -0.18
CA VAL A 24 6.40 1.39 -1.32
C VAL A 24 7.49 2.23 -2.01
N SER A 25 8.56 2.58 -1.30
CA SER A 25 9.74 3.27 -1.87
C SER A 25 10.61 2.37 -2.76
N THR A 26 10.49 1.05 -2.63
CA THR A 26 11.33 0.08 -3.36
C THR A 26 10.55 -0.83 -4.29
N THR A 27 9.23 -0.84 -4.18
CA THR A 27 8.34 -1.72 -4.94
C THR A 27 7.26 -0.88 -5.61
N ASP A 28 7.06 -1.09 -6.92
CA ASP A 28 6.03 -0.35 -7.67
C ASP A 28 4.63 -0.89 -7.37
N VAL A 29 4.02 -0.39 -6.28
CA VAL A 29 2.72 -0.83 -5.77
C VAL A 29 1.84 0.37 -5.43
N VAL A 30 0.56 0.12 -5.18
CA VAL A 30 -0.34 1.09 -4.56
C VAL A 30 -0.68 0.62 -3.15
N LEU A 31 -0.61 1.52 -2.18
CA LEU A 31 -0.99 1.25 -0.80
C LEU A 31 -2.12 2.19 -0.41
N VAL A 32 -3.24 1.62 0.04
CA VAL A 32 -4.44 2.37 0.41
C VAL A 32 -4.79 2.09 1.86
N SER A 33 -4.83 3.14 2.67
CA SER A 33 -5.32 3.08 4.05
C SER A 33 -6.83 3.29 4.07
N THR A 34 -7.56 2.48 4.83
CA THR A 34 -8.99 2.77 5.12
C THR A 34 -9.17 3.90 6.13
N ASN A 35 -8.10 4.23 6.87
CA ASN A 35 -8.10 5.30 7.88
C ASN A 35 -7.46 6.54 7.26
N GLU A 36 -8.29 7.34 6.60
CA GLU A 36 -8.06 8.72 6.11
C GLU A 36 -6.58 9.08 5.83
N GLU A 37 -6.14 10.29 6.23
CA GLU A 37 -4.84 10.89 5.90
C GLU A 37 -3.72 10.51 6.90
N GLN A 38 -3.87 9.39 7.61
CA GLN A 38 -2.96 9.00 8.70
C GLN A 38 -1.80 8.09 8.26
N LEU A 39 -1.79 7.64 7.01
CA LEU A 39 -0.72 6.80 6.49
C LEU A 39 0.61 7.58 6.56
N PHE A 40 1.64 6.96 7.16
CA PHE A 40 2.98 7.53 7.35
C PHE A 40 3.10 8.78 8.24
N THR A 41 2.04 9.22 8.93
CA THR A 41 2.14 10.37 9.85
C THR A 41 2.95 10.07 11.11
N ASP A 42 3.04 8.79 11.48
CA ASP A 42 3.73 8.30 12.67
C ASP A 42 4.41 6.96 12.30
N PRO A 43 5.74 6.86 12.39
CA PRO A 43 6.50 5.70 11.93
C PRO A 43 6.22 4.43 12.74
N ASP A 44 5.80 4.58 14.01
CA ASP A 44 5.63 3.47 14.95
C ASP A 44 4.20 2.89 14.91
N ARG A 45 3.28 3.50 14.16
CA ARG A 45 1.93 2.96 13.99
C ARG A 45 1.94 1.66 13.20
N GLU A 46 1.09 0.74 13.62
CA GLU A 46 0.88 -0.54 12.96
C GLU A 46 -0.37 -0.52 12.09
N TYR A 47 -0.26 -1.20 10.95
CA TYR A 47 -1.33 -1.37 10.00
C TYR A 47 -1.42 -2.84 9.62
N LYS A 48 -2.63 -3.36 9.58
CA LYS A 48 -2.93 -4.71 9.11
C LYS A 48 -3.23 -4.68 7.62
N VAL A 49 -2.61 -5.57 6.86
CA VAL A 49 -2.97 -5.79 5.45
C VAL A 49 -4.26 -6.58 5.40
N THR A 50 -5.30 -6.01 4.81
CA THR A 50 -6.61 -6.64 4.74
C THR A 50 -6.91 -7.24 3.39
N GLN A 51 -6.37 -6.65 2.31
CA GLN A 51 -6.57 -7.17 0.96
C GLN A 51 -5.35 -6.91 0.06
N GLN A 52 -5.19 -7.77 -0.95
CA GLN A 52 -4.26 -7.60 -2.06
C GLN A 52 -5.04 -7.75 -3.37
N LEU A 53 -4.91 -6.76 -4.25
CA LEU A 53 -5.58 -6.68 -5.54
C LEU A 53 -4.52 -6.66 -6.64
N SER A 54 -4.78 -7.31 -7.78
CA SER A 54 -3.86 -7.35 -8.91
C SER A 54 -3.86 -6.08 -9.76
N GLY A 55 -4.82 -5.18 -9.56
CA GLY A 55 -4.96 -3.96 -10.33
C GLY A 55 -6.21 -3.18 -9.97
N PHE A 56 -6.34 -2.01 -10.59
CA PHE A 56 -7.46 -1.09 -10.38
C PHE A 56 -7.78 -0.32 -11.65
N PHE A 57 -9.00 0.21 -11.73
CA PHE A 57 -9.35 1.17 -12.78
C PHE A 57 -9.06 2.58 -12.31
N GLU A 58 -8.36 3.33 -13.15
CA GLU A 58 -8.08 4.75 -12.96
C GLU A 58 -8.82 5.55 -14.03
N HIS A 59 -9.48 6.62 -13.62
CA HIS A 59 -10.08 7.59 -14.54
C HIS A 59 -9.06 8.67 -14.87
N SER A 60 -8.80 8.90 -16.15
CA SER A 60 -7.92 9.99 -16.59
C SER A 60 -8.68 11.30 -16.65
N SER A 61 -8.20 12.31 -15.92
CA SER A 61 -8.73 13.67 -15.98
C SER A 61 -8.41 14.39 -17.30
N GLU A 62 -7.44 13.88 -18.08
CA GLU A 62 -6.99 14.54 -19.31
C GLU A 62 -7.92 14.27 -20.50
N ASN A 63 -8.48 13.05 -20.58
CA ASN A 63 -9.31 12.63 -21.72
C ASN A 63 -10.63 11.99 -21.31
N GLY A 64 -10.90 11.83 -20.02
CA GLY A 64 -12.15 11.27 -19.50
C GLY A 64 -12.28 9.74 -19.65
N GLU A 65 -11.25 9.06 -20.14
CA GLU A 65 -11.28 7.61 -20.31
C GLU A 65 -10.96 6.85 -19.01
N LYS A 66 -11.21 5.54 -19.02
CA LYS A 66 -10.90 4.63 -17.90
C LYS A 66 -9.84 3.64 -18.35
N TYR A 67 -8.75 3.57 -17.59
CA TYR A 67 -7.65 2.65 -17.85
C TYR A 67 -7.55 1.62 -16.74
N PHE A 68 -7.42 0.35 -17.12
CA PHE A 68 -7.04 -0.68 -16.15
C PHE A 68 -5.53 -0.60 -15.92
N ARG A 69 -5.12 -0.36 -14.67
CA ARG A 69 -3.73 -0.41 -14.23
C ARG A 69 -3.47 -1.78 -13.64
N ASN A 70 -2.64 -2.57 -14.32
CA ASN A 70 -2.11 -3.83 -13.80
C ASN A 70 -0.98 -3.53 -12.80
N LYS A 71 -1.37 -3.01 -11.63
CA LYS A 71 -0.45 -2.60 -10.56
C LYS A 71 -0.99 -3.11 -9.23
N THR A 72 -0.18 -3.93 -8.55
CA THR A 72 -0.57 -4.55 -7.29
C THR A 72 -0.94 -3.49 -6.27
N THR A 73 -2.11 -3.65 -5.64
CA THR A 73 -2.66 -2.72 -4.67
C THR A 73 -2.93 -3.43 -3.37
N TYR A 74 -2.45 -2.88 -2.26
CA TYR A 74 -2.70 -3.39 -0.91
C TYR A 74 -3.64 -2.46 -0.17
N LEU A 75 -4.65 -3.04 0.47
CA LEU A 75 -5.52 -2.35 1.39
C LEU A 75 -5.02 -2.60 2.81
N VAL A 76 -4.83 -1.53 3.59
CA VAL A 76 -4.38 -1.61 4.97
C VAL A 76 -5.31 -0.87 5.91
N GLU A 77 -5.50 -1.42 7.10
CA GLU A 77 -6.33 -0.85 8.16
C GLU A 77 -5.48 -0.60 9.39
N LYS A 78 -5.77 0.48 10.12
CA LYS A 78 -5.02 0.82 11.33
C LYS A 78 -5.49 -0.09 12.44
N ILE A 79 -4.55 -0.52 13.27
CA ILE A 79 -4.81 -1.30 14.47
C ILE A 79 -4.96 -0.36 15.67
#